data_AF-A0A392MXA0-F1
#
_entry.id   AF-A0A392MXA0-F1
#
_cell.length_a   1.000
_cell.length_b   1.000
_cell.length_c   1.000
_cell.angle_alpha   90.00
_cell.angle_beta   90.00
_cell.angle_gamma   90.00
#
_symmetry.space_group_name_H-M   'P 1'
#
loop_
_entity.id
_entity.type
_entity.pdbx_description
1 polymer ?
#
loop_
_entity_poly.entity_id
_entity_poly.type
_entity_poly.pdbx_seq_one_letter_code
_entity_poly.pdbx_strand_id
1 'polypeptide(L)'
;FVYLRDNLLSTLEGVEILTRVKVLDLSFNDFKGPEFEPLENCKVLQFLSVAQNKLKSLSMASQPRLQVLAASKNRISTLKGFPYLPVLE
;
A
#
# COMPACT_ATOMS: atom_id res chain seq x y z
N PHE A 1 10.08 -10.10 -0.01
CA PHE A 1 10.19 -8.76 0.60
C PHE A 1 10.68 -7.82 -0.48
N VAL A 2 10.12 -6.62 -0.60
CA VAL A 2 10.52 -5.62 -1.60
C VAL A 2 10.57 -4.26 -0.92
N TYR A 3 11.72 -3.58 -1.05
CA TYR A 3 11.96 -2.27 -0.47
C TYR A 3 12.24 -1.28 -1.60
N LEU A 4 11.34 -0.33 -1.79
CA LEU A 4 11.41 0.73 -2.80
C LEU A 4 11.34 2.11 -2.12
N ARG A 5 11.75 2.16 -0.86
CA ARG A 5 11.79 3.38 -0.05
C ARG A 5 12.78 4.38 -0.63
N ASP A 6 12.47 5.67 -0.45
CA ASP A 6 13.36 6.79 -0.80
C ASP A 6 13.69 6.83 -2.29
N ASN A 7 12.63 6.77 -3.10
CA ASN A 7 12.68 6.91 -4.54
C ASN A 7 11.76 8.05 -4.98
N LEU A 8 11.67 8.25 -6.29
CA LEU A 8 10.78 9.22 -6.92
C LEU A 8 9.57 8.53 -7.56
N LEU A 9 9.16 7.36 -7.03
CA LEU A 9 8.03 6.62 -7.59
C LEU A 9 6.75 7.40 -7.39
N SER A 10 5.95 7.47 -8.44
CA SER A 10 4.62 8.09 -8.41
C SER A 10 3.57 7.24 -9.09
N THR A 11 3.89 5.97 -9.42
CA THR A 11 2.99 4.97 -9.99
C THR A 11 3.40 3.58 -9.50
N LEU A 12 2.47 2.62 -9.49
CA LEU A 12 2.73 1.21 -9.16
C LEU A 12 2.71 0.31 -10.39
N GLU A 13 3.02 0.85 -11.56
CA GLU A 13 3.14 0.06 -12.79
C GLU A 13 4.24 -1.00 -12.64
N GLY A 14 3.93 -2.24 -13.02
CA GLY A 14 4.82 -3.38 -12.89
C GLY A 14 4.83 -4.04 -11.50
N VAL A 15 4.16 -3.47 -10.50
CA VAL A 15 4.06 -4.07 -9.16
C VAL A 15 3.11 -5.27 -9.15
N GLU A 16 2.19 -5.35 -10.10
CA GLU A 16 1.24 -6.46 -10.27
C GLU A 16 1.92 -7.83 -10.47
N ILE A 17 3.19 -7.86 -10.92
CA ILE A 17 3.96 -9.11 -11.08
C ILE A 17 4.40 -9.68 -9.73
N LEU A 18 4.42 -8.87 -8.67
CA LEU A 18 4.92 -9.22 -7.34
C LEU A 18 3.91 -10.07 -6.53
N THR A 19 3.25 -11.02 -7.18
CA THR A 19 2.16 -11.87 -6.62
C THR A 19 2.49 -12.61 -5.32
N ARG A 20 3.77 -12.79 -4.99
CA ARG A 20 4.26 -13.47 -3.78
C ARG A 20 4.82 -12.52 -2.72
N VAL A 21 4.72 -11.20 -2.91
CA VAL A 21 5.27 -10.22 -1.98
C VAL A 21 4.47 -10.21 -0.67
N LYS A 22 5.15 -10.42 0.45
CA LYS A 22 4.57 -10.33 1.80
C LYS A 22 4.80 -8.98 2.47
N VAL A 23 5.88 -8.30 2.10
CA VAL A 23 6.29 -7.02 2.68
C VAL A 23 6.70 -6.12 1.54
N LEU A 24 6.06 -4.96 1.49
CA LEU A 24 6.29 -3.92 0.51
C LEU A 24 6.47 -2.57 1.22
N ASP A 25 7.66 -1.99 1.11
CA ASP A 25 7.93 -0.64 1.61
C ASP A 25 8.05 0.35 0.44
N LEU A 26 7.06 1.23 0.34
CA LEU A 26 6.92 2.32 -0.63
C LEU A 26 7.05 3.69 0.06
N SER A 27 7.59 3.73 1.29
CA SER A 27 7.71 4.99 2.02
C SER A 27 8.67 5.96 1.35
N PHE A 28 8.50 7.27 1.59
CA PHE A 28 9.36 8.31 1.01
C PHE A 28 9.35 8.25 -0.52
N ASN A 29 8.18 8.41 -1.12
CA ASN A 29 7.96 8.48 -2.57
C ASN A 29 6.99 9.64 -2.89
N ASP A 30 6.48 9.73 -4.12
CA ASP A 30 5.57 10.79 -4.58
C ASP A 30 4.15 10.30 -4.93
N PHE A 31 3.66 9.24 -4.28
CA PHE A 31 2.31 8.71 -4.52
C PHE A 31 1.23 9.70 -4.06
N LYS A 32 0.25 10.02 -4.93
CA LYS A 32 -0.76 11.08 -4.69
C LYS A 32 -2.22 10.61 -4.67
N GLY A 33 -2.55 9.51 -5.35
CA GLY A 33 -3.93 9.11 -5.65
C GLY A 33 -4.20 7.62 -5.41
N PRO A 34 -5.38 7.10 -5.81
CA PRO A 34 -5.78 5.72 -5.55
C PRO A 34 -5.10 4.79 -6.56
N GLU A 35 -3.78 4.75 -6.56
CA GLU A 35 -2.97 3.99 -7.52
C GLU A 35 -2.60 2.60 -6.99
N PHE A 36 -3.35 2.09 -6.01
CA PHE A 36 -3.09 0.79 -5.40
C PHE A 36 -3.88 -0.36 -6.02
N GLU A 37 -4.59 -0.11 -7.13
CA GLU A 37 -5.20 -1.16 -7.97
C GLU A 37 -4.16 -2.21 -8.44
N PRO A 38 -2.91 -1.85 -8.81
CA PRO A 38 -1.88 -2.85 -9.11
C PRO A 38 -1.52 -3.76 -7.92
N LEU A 39 -1.82 -3.35 -6.67
CA LEU A 39 -1.64 -4.22 -5.49
C LEU A 39 -2.73 -5.29 -5.37
N GLU A 40 -3.77 -5.29 -6.22
CA GLU A 40 -4.83 -6.30 -6.15
C GLU A 40 -4.32 -7.72 -6.35
N ASN A 41 -3.28 -7.90 -7.16
CA ASN A 41 -2.63 -9.20 -7.38
C ASN A 41 -1.73 -9.63 -6.21
N CYS A 42 -1.38 -8.71 -5.30
CA CYS A 42 -0.56 -8.97 -4.12
C CYS A 42 -1.39 -9.53 -2.96
N LYS A 43 -2.17 -10.58 -3.18
CA LYS A 43 -3.14 -11.15 -2.19
C LYS A 43 -2.50 -11.70 -0.92
N VAL A 44 -1.18 -11.95 -0.93
CA VAL A 44 -0.41 -12.44 0.22
C VAL A 44 0.34 -11.35 0.97
N LEU A 45 0.11 -10.08 0.64
CA LEU A 45 0.72 -8.95 1.32
C LEU A 45 0.27 -8.90 2.79
N GLN A 46 1.25 -8.82 3.69
CA GLN A 46 1.07 -8.80 5.15
C GLN A 46 1.50 -7.46 5.74
N PHE A 47 2.53 -6.83 5.17
CA PHE A 47 3.01 -5.52 5.60
C PHE A 47 3.08 -4.57 4.41
N LEU A 48 2.44 -3.41 4.54
CA LEU A 48 2.55 -2.30 3.59
C LEU A 48 2.97 -1.03 4.31
N SER A 49 4.05 -0.41 3.83
CA SER A 49 4.42 0.94 4.24
C SER A 49 4.28 1.89 3.06
N VAL A 50 3.45 2.91 3.23
CA VAL A 50 3.25 4.04 2.30
C VAL A 50 3.48 5.37 3.01
N ALA A 51 4.21 5.34 4.13
CA ALA A 51 4.50 6.51 4.93
C ALA A 51 5.28 7.58 4.14
N GLN A 52 5.12 8.86 4.47
CA GLN A 52 5.78 9.96 3.75
C GLN A 52 5.52 9.93 2.24
N ASN A 53 4.24 9.97 1.88
CA ASN A 53 3.76 10.17 0.52
C ASN A 53 2.74 11.33 0.53
N LYS A 54 2.00 11.52 -0.58
CA LYS A 54 1.00 12.58 -0.74
C LYS A 54 -0.41 12.02 -0.93
N LEU A 55 -0.66 10.81 -0.43
CA LEU A 55 -1.95 10.11 -0.58
C LEU A 55 -3.09 10.91 0.06
N LYS A 56 -4.19 11.07 -0.66
CA LYS A 56 -5.43 11.70 -0.16
C LYS A 56 -6.48 10.70 0.31
N SER A 57 -6.41 9.48 -0.21
CA SER A 57 -7.29 8.37 0.15
C SER A 57 -6.51 7.07 0.15
N LEU A 58 -7.04 6.07 0.83
CA LEU A 58 -6.46 4.73 0.86
C LEU A 58 -7.57 3.68 0.85
N SER A 59 -7.43 2.68 -0.02
CA SER A 59 -8.33 1.54 -0.12
C SER A 59 -7.55 0.25 0.00
N MET A 60 -7.97 -0.65 0.89
CA MET A 60 -7.29 -1.93 1.14
C MET A 60 -8.23 -3.14 1.07
N ALA A 61 -9.37 -2.98 0.38
CA ALA A 61 -10.38 -4.03 0.24
C ALA A 61 -9.85 -5.32 -0.44
N SER A 62 -8.76 -5.20 -1.22
CA SER A 62 -8.21 -6.28 -2.03
C SER A 62 -7.05 -7.03 -1.34
N GLN A 63 -6.74 -6.69 -0.09
CA GLN A 63 -5.57 -7.19 0.66
C GLN A 63 -6.01 -7.96 1.92
N PRO A 64 -6.61 -9.16 1.77
CA PRO A 64 -7.28 -9.88 2.86
C PRO A 64 -6.33 -10.40 3.96
N ARG A 65 -5.02 -10.36 3.72
CA ARG A 65 -3.97 -10.83 4.64
C ARG A 65 -3.14 -9.70 5.22
N LEU A 66 -3.50 -8.45 4.98
CA LEU A 66 -2.76 -7.30 5.49
C LEU A 66 -2.88 -7.25 7.02
N GLN A 67 -1.73 -7.30 7.68
CA GLN A 67 -1.58 -7.29 9.14
C GLN A 67 -1.09 -5.95 9.64
N VAL A 68 -0.21 -5.30 8.88
CA VAL A 68 0.40 -4.03 9.27
C VAL A 68 0.34 -3.02 8.12
N LEU A 69 -0.16 -1.83 8.42
CA LEU A 69 -0.20 -0.70 7.50
C LEU A 69 0.44 0.54 8.12
N ALA A 70 1.57 0.97 7.57
CA ALA A 70 2.20 2.24 7.94
C ALA A 70 1.87 3.32 6.91
N ALA A 71 0.96 4.24 7.24
CA ALA A 71 0.51 5.31 6.32
C ALA A 71 0.72 6.74 6.87
N SER A 72 1.62 6.90 7.86
CA SER A 72 1.89 8.20 8.49
C SER A 72 2.45 9.23 7.51
N LYS A 73 2.29 10.53 7.84
CA LYS A 73 2.78 11.65 7.02
C LYS A 73 2.29 11.59 5.56
N ASN A 74 0.98 11.37 5.39
CA ASN A 74 0.24 11.54 4.14
C ASN A 74 -0.78 12.69 4.29
N ARG A 75 -1.72 12.80 3.35
CA ARG A 75 -2.86 13.74 3.40
C ARG A 75 -4.20 12.99 3.38
N ILE A 76 -4.22 11.79 3.98
CA ILE A 76 -5.36 10.88 3.89
C ILE A 76 -6.53 11.47 4.68
N SER A 77 -7.63 11.78 3.98
CA SER A 77 -8.89 12.24 4.57
C SER A 77 -10.00 11.20 4.50
N THR A 78 -9.76 10.07 3.81
CA THR A 78 -10.78 9.04 3.59
C THR A 78 -10.14 7.66 3.53
N LEU A 79 -10.73 6.71 4.25
CA LEU A 79 -10.36 5.30 4.28
C LEU A 79 -11.50 4.46 3.69
N LYS A 80 -11.18 3.50 2.82
CA LYS A 80 -12.13 2.56 2.22
C LYS A 80 -11.65 1.12 2.39
N GLY A 81 -12.57 0.16 2.56
CA GLY A 81 -12.21 -1.26 2.62
C GLY A 81 -11.60 -1.76 3.94
N PHE A 82 -11.46 -0.90 4.96
CA PHE A 82 -11.00 -1.28 6.30
C PHE A 82 -11.95 -2.15 7.14
N PRO A 83 -13.30 -2.11 6.98
CA PRO A 83 -14.14 -3.08 7.71
C PRO A 83 -13.94 -4.54 7.26
N TYR A 84 -13.12 -4.79 6.22
CA TYR A 84 -12.82 -6.11 5.65
C TYR A 84 -11.40 -6.62 5.95
N LEU A 85 -10.70 -6.06 6.95
CA LEU A 85 -9.34 -6.49 7.34
C LEU A 85 -9.35 -7.19 8.72
N PRO A 86 -9.76 -8.46 8.80
CA PRO A 86 -9.97 -9.15 10.07
C PRO A 86 -8.69 -9.43 10.88
N VAL A 87 -7.51 -9.23 10.28
CA VAL A 87 -6.21 -9.55 10.87
C VAL A 87 -5.29 -8.33 10.99
N LEU A 88 -5.82 -7.12 10.78
CA LEU A 88 -5.06 -5.88 10.94
C LEU A 88 -4.87 -5.61 12.44
N GLU A 89 -3.62 -5.44 12.86
CA GLU A 89 -3.23 -5.11 14.25
C GLU A 89 -3.34 -3.60 14.55
#